data_AF-A0A7H9VBQ4-F1
#
_entry.id   AF-A0A7H9VBQ4-F1
#
_cell.length_a   1.000
_cell.length_b   1.000
_cell.length_c   1.000
_cell.angle_alpha   90.00
_cell.angle_beta   90.00
_cell.angle_gamma   90.00
#
_symmetry.space_group_name_H-M   'P 1'
#
loop_
_entity.id
_entity.type
_entity.pdbx_description
1 polymer ?
#
loop_
_entity_poly.entity_id
_entity_poly.type
_entity_poly.pdbx_seq_one_letter_code
_entity_poly.pdbx_strand_id
1 'polypeptide(L)'
;MLQFDGNWRFDSPGAIEPAVREGFRDLINRISGQGHRKAILEHFKARFCAAASAEYWPSTNERFASEDLDRDMERAGENAPVFIEAFWDACQELWARNPAMVIPEAGRINRILADANAGYQLNPPMLVATRVHIPITVPDAPPSLDVQARALVHESLDASQRFLSEGNGRQAVQEVLWLLETIATAFRGLDVADGSIQGRYFNKIIPELRQRGRGHQEQILNWMMTLHGYLSSPTGGGVRHGVDLKEGLALGIDEARLYCNLIRSYLTFLIAEHERVSRGVV
;
A
#
# COMPACT_ATOMS: atom_id res chain seq x y z
N MET A 1 -12.97 -1.59 -31.09
CA MET A 1 -13.11 -1.20 -29.68
C MET A 1 -14.50 -1.55 -29.21
N LEU A 2 -14.59 -2.26 -28.09
CA LEU A 2 -15.85 -2.63 -27.46
C LEU A 2 -16.38 -1.46 -26.62
N GLN A 3 -17.68 -1.49 -26.39
CA GLN A 3 -18.40 -0.50 -25.58
C GLN A 3 -18.80 -1.15 -24.25
N PHE A 4 -18.31 -0.57 -23.16
CA PHE A 4 -18.63 -0.91 -21.77
C PHE A 4 -18.41 0.34 -20.91
N ASP A 5 -18.74 0.27 -19.61
CA ASP A 5 -18.55 1.41 -18.69
C ASP A 5 -17.10 1.93 -18.77
N GLY A 6 -16.95 3.20 -19.15
CA GLY A 6 -15.64 3.82 -19.32
C GLY A 6 -14.79 3.81 -18.05
N ASN A 7 -15.43 3.84 -16.88
CA ASN A 7 -14.74 3.78 -15.60
C ASN A 7 -13.96 2.47 -15.43
N TRP A 8 -14.42 1.36 -16.01
CA TRP A 8 -13.73 0.06 -15.91
C TRP A 8 -12.34 0.04 -16.55
N ARG A 9 -11.97 1.05 -17.36
CA ARG A 9 -10.59 1.19 -17.85
C ARG A 9 -9.61 1.64 -16.76
N PHE A 10 -10.10 2.33 -15.73
CA PHE A 10 -9.31 2.87 -14.62
C PHE A 10 -9.60 2.12 -13.30
N ASP A 11 -10.87 1.87 -13.03
CA ASP A 11 -11.39 1.16 -11.87
C ASP A 11 -11.75 -0.27 -12.29
N SER A 12 -10.73 -1.13 -12.38
CA SER A 12 -10.90 -2.52 -12.82
C SER A 12 -11.96 -3.23 -11.97
N PRO A 13 -12.99 -3.84 -12.58
CA PRO A 13 -13.95 -4.69 -11.86
C PRO A 13 -13.33 -6.03 -11.41
N GLY A 14 -12.04 -6.26 -11.68
CA GLY A 14 -11.29 -7.42 -11.22
C GLY A 14 -10.51 -8.10 -12.34
N ALA A 15 -9.65 -9.03 -11.92
CA ALA A 15 -8.86 -9.85 -12.83
C ALA A 15 -9.74 -10.86 -13.58
N ILE A 16 -9.35 -11.20 -14.80
CA ILE A 16 -9.96 -12.26 -15.59
C ILE A 16 -9.59 -13.64 -15.03
N GLU A 17 -10.50 -14.59 -15.14
CA GLU A 17 -10.26 -15.95 -14.68
C GLU A 17 -9.14 -16.62 -15.49
N PRO A 18 -8.22 -17.36 -14.84
CA PRO A 18 -7.14 -18.06 -15.53
C PRO A 18 -7.63 -18.97 -16.66
N ALA A 19 -8.78 -19.63 -16.49
CA ALA A 19 -9.39 -20.48 -17.51
C ALA A 19 -9.82 -19.71 -18.77
N VAL A 20 -10.22 -18.43 -18.66
CA VAL A 20 -10.50 -17.58 -19.83
C VAL A 20 -9.20 -17.26 -20.56
N ARG A 21 -8.15 -16.89 -19.82
CA ARG A 21 -6.84 -16.59 -20.39
C ARG A 21 -6.28 -17.79 -21.16
N GLU A 22 -6.35 -18.98 -20.56
CA GLU A 22 -5.97 -20.24 -21.21
C GLU A 22 -6.82 -20.50 -22.47
N GLY A 23 -8.14 -20.36 -22.37
CA GLY A 23 -9.04 -20.52 -23.51
C GLY A 23 -8.75 -19.55 -24.66
N PHE A 24 -8.41 -18.30 -24.35
CA PHE A 24 -8.03 -17.30 -25.36
C PHE A 24 -6.66 -17.63 -25.95
N ARG A 25 -5.69 -18.06 -25.14
CA ARG A 25 -4.37 -18.48 -25.62
C ARG A 25 -4.48 -19.66 -26.58
N ASP A 26 -5.36 -20.61 -26.30
CA ASP A 26 -5.66 -21.73 -27.20
C ASP A 26 -6.27 -21.26 -28.53
N LEU A 27 -7.17 -20.27 -28.51
CA LEU A 27 -7.68 -19.67 -29.73
C LEU A 27 -6.57 -18.97 -30.52
N ILE A 28 -5.68 -18.20 -29.87
CA ILE A 28 -4.54 -17.56 -30.52
C ILE A 28 -3.62 -18.61 -31.16
N ASN A 29 -3.36 -19.72 -30.46
CA ASN A 29 -2.58 -20.83 -31.00
C ASN A 29 -3.20 -21.41 -32.28
N ARG A 30 -4.53 -21.54 -32.34
CA ARG A 30 -5.26 -22.01 -33.54
C ARG A 30 -5.24 -20.98 -34.67
N ILE A 31 -5.40 -19.69 -34.36
CA ILE A 31 -5.33 -18.60 -35.35
C ILE A 31 -3.92 -18.51 -35.94
N SER A 32 -2.90 -18.55 -35.09
CA SER A 32 -1.50 -18.46 -35.52
C SER A 32 -1.05 -19.65 -36.39
N GLY A 33 -1.73 -20.80 -36.30
CA GLY A 33 -1.52 -21.95 -37.17
C GLY A 33 -2.00 -21.76 -38.61
N GLN A 34 -2.80 -20.73 -38.91
CA GLN A 34 -3.33 -20.48 -40.25
C GLN A 34 -2.40 -19.63 -41.15
N GLY A 35 -1.27 -19.15 -40.62
CA GLY A 35 -0.39 -18.25 -41.36
C GLY A 35 0.98 -18.11 -40.72
N HIS A 36 1.59 -16.92 -40.87
CA HIS A 36 2.89 -16.63 -40.28
C HIS A 36 2.80 -16.53 -38.74
N ARG A 37 3.05 -17.65 -38.06
CA ARG A 37 2.86 -17.83 -36.62
C ARG A 37 3.45 -16.68 -35.81
N LYS A 38 4.74 -16.35 -36.00
CA LYS A 38 5.38 -15.22 -35.30
C LYS A 38 4.57 -13.93 -35.42
N ALA A 39 4.23 -13.53 -36.65
CA ALA A 39 3.58 -12.25 -36.92
C ALA A 39 2.19 -12.17 -36.27
N ILE A 40 1.45 -13.28 -36.24
CA ILE A 40 0.15 -13.34 -35.59
C ILE A 40 0.31 -13.25 -34.07
N LEU A 41 1.27 -13.96 -33.48
CA LEU A 41 1.57 -13.86 -32.04
C LEU A 41 1.95 -12.43 -31.64
N GLU A 42 2.81 -11.76 -32.43
CA GLU A 42 3.20 -10.37 -32.22
C GLU A 42 2.02 -9.39 -32.31
N HIS A 43 1.07 -9.65 -33.22
CA HIS A 43 -0.14 -8.82 -33.34
C HIS A 43 -0.99 -8.90 -32.07
N PHE A 44 -1.23 -10.10 -31.55
CA PHE A 44 -1.93 -10.25 -30.26
C PHE A 44 -1.13 -9.64 -29.12
N LYS A 45 0.19 -9.87 -29.08
CA LYS A 45 1.07 -9.35 -28.04
C LYS A 45 0.99 -7.82 -27.96
N ALA A 46 1.09 -7.13 -29.10
CA ALA A 46 0.99 -5.67 -29.15
C ALA A 46 -0.32 -5.13 -28.55
N ARG A 47 -1.45 -5.82 -28.79
CA ARG A 47 -2.75 -5.45 -28.21
C ARG A 47 -2.79 -5.69 -26.70
N PHE A 48 -2.24 -6.79 -26.22
CA PHE A 48 -2.16 -7.05 -24.77
C PHE A 48 -1.16 -6.13 -24.05
N CYS A 49 -0.03 -5.75 -24.68
CA CYS A 49 0.85 -4.71 -24.14
C CYS A 49 0.09 -3.38 -23.96
N ALA A 50 -0.66 -2.96 -24.98
CA ALA A 50 -1.46 -1.73 -24.91
C ALA A 50 -2.52 -1.79 -23.79
N ALA A 51 -3.21 -2.93 -23.67
CA ALA A 51 -4.17 -3.18 -22.58
C ALA A 51 -3.54 -3.13 -21.18
N ALA A 52 -2.32 -3.65 -21.05
CA ALA A 52 -1.54 -3.64 -19.81
C ALA A 52 -0.81 -2.31 -19.55
N SER A 53 -0.98 -1.29 -20.39
CA SER A 53 -0.20 -0.04 -20.36
C SER A 53 1.33 -0.28 -20.38
N ALA A 54 1.76 -1.35 -21.06
CA ALA A 54 3.15 -1.73 -21.20
C ALA A 54 3.68 -1.37 -22.59
N GLU A 55 4.97 -1.04 -22.67
CA GLU A 55 5.65 -0.82 -23.94
C GLU A 55 5.75 -2.13 -24.75
N TYR A 56 5.40 -2.06 -26.03
CA TYR A 56 5.58 -3.16 -26.95
C TYR A 56 7.01 -3.21 -27.49
N TRP A 57 7.64 -4.37 -27.36
CA TRP A 57 8.94 -4.67 -27.94
C TRP A 57 8.84 -5.92 -28.82
N PRO A 58 9.26 -5.89 -30.10
CA PRO A 58 9.18 -7.05 -30.98
C PRO A 58 10.09 -8.18 -30.48
N SER A 59 9.59 -9.41 -30.45
CA SER A 59 10.36 -10.57 -30.01
C SER A 59 11.33 -11.01 -31.10
N THR A 60 12.44 -11.61 -30.69
CA THR A 60 13.51 -12.00 -31.62
C THR A 60 13.13 -13.22 -32.47
N ASN A 61 12.36 -14.17 -31.94
CA ASN A 61 11.89 -15.36 -32.66
C ASN A 61 10.47 -15.81 -32.21
N GLU A 62 9.94 -16.87 -32.83
CA GLU A 62 8.61 -17.42 -32.54
C GLU A 62 8.42 -17.89 -31.10
N ARG A 63 9.44 -18.53 -30.53
CA ARG A 63 9.38 -19.00 -29.14
C ARG A 63 9.25 -17.82 -28.18
N PHE A 64 10.08 -16.79 -28.35
CA PHE A 64 9.99 -15.58 -27.55
C PHE A 64 8.68 -14.84 -27.78
N ALA A 65 8.17 -14.77 -29.03
CA ALA A 65 6.85 -14.19 -29.29
C ALA A 65 5.73 -14.92 -28.52
N SER A 66 5.84 -16.24 -28.37
CA SER A 66 4.90 -17.06 -27.61
C SER A 66 5.02 -16.83 -26.10
N GLU A 67 6.23 -16.85 -25.55
CA GLU A 67 6.50 -16.65 -24.11
C GLU A 67 6.17 -15.22 -23.67
N ASP A 68 6.54 -14.23 -24.48
CA ASP A 68 6.24 -12.82 -24.22
C ASP A 68 4.73 -12.56 -24.27
N LEU A 69 4.02 -13.18 -25.21
CA LEU A 69 2.55 -13.12 -25.26
C LEU A 69 1.90 -13.67 -23.99
N ASP A 70 2.39 -14.78 -23.41
CA ASP A 70 1.84 -15.30 -22.16
C ASP A 70 1.97 -14.28 -21.02
N ARG A 71 3.16 -13.68 -20.90
CA ARG A 71 3.44 -12.65 -19.90
C ARG A 71 2.56 -11.43 -20.07
N ASP A 72 2.36 -10.96 -21.30
CA ASP A 72 1.57 -9.77 -21.57
C ASP A 72 0.06 -10.04 -21.43
N MET A 73 -0.40 -11.26 -21.73
CA MET A 73 -1.76 -11.72 -21.42
C MET A 73 -2.00 -11.81 -19.91
N GLU A 74 -1.03 -12.26 -19.12
CA GLU A 74 -1.13 -12.28 -17.65
C GLU A 74 -1.35 -10.87 -17.11
N ARG A 75 -0.52 -9.91 -17.52
CA ARG A 75 -0.60 -8.50 -17.09
C ARG A 75 -1.91 -7.83 -17.52
N ALA A 76 -2.28 -7.98 -18.79
CA ALA A 76 -3.54 -7.43 -19.28
C ALA A 76 -4.75 -8.06 -18.56
N GLY A 77 -4.61 -9.30 -18.10
CA GLY A 77 -5.63 -10.04 -17.35
C GLY A 77 -5.99 -9.43 -16.00
N GLU A 78 -5.21 -8.48 -15.46
CA GLU A 78 -5.57 -7.75 -14.23
C GLU A 78 -6.84 -6.88 -14.39
N ASN A 79 -7.23 -6.58 -15.64
CA ASN A 79 -8.45 -5.87 -15.99
C ASN A 79 -9.28 -6.65 -17.01
N ALA A 80 -10.27 -7.41 -16.52
CA ALA A 80 -11.06 -8.32 -17.34
C ALA A 80 -11.73 -7.67 -18.56
N PRO A 81 -12.45 -6.53 -18.46
CA PRO A 81 -13.03 -5.86 -19.63
C PRO A 81 -12.01 -5.47 -20.69
N VAL A 82 -10.87 -4.91 -20.28
CA VAL A 82 -9.81 -4.46 -21.20
C VAL A 82 -9.11 -5.66 -21.84
N PHE A 83 -8.90 -6.76 -21.09
CA PHE A 83 -8.38 -8.01 -21.62
C PHE A 83 -9.28 -8.60 -22.73
N ILE A 84 -10.60 -8.64 -22.49
CA ILE A 84 -11.59 -9.15 -23.45
C ILE A 84 -11.63 -8.26 -24.71
N GLU A 85 -11.61 -6.94 -24.52
CA GLU A 85 -11.52 -5.96 -25.62
C GLU A 85 -10.26 -6.15 -26.46
N ALA A 86 -9.10 -6.30 -25.82
CA ALA A 86 -7.83 -6.47 -26.51
C ALA A 86 -7.84 -7.70 -27.43
N PHE A 87 -8.36 -8.83 -26.94
CA PHE A 87 -8.49 -10.05 -27.72
C PHE A 87 -9.49 -9.89 -28.88
N TRP A 88 -10.68 -9.34 -28.61
CA TRP A 88 -11.70 -9.14 -29.63
C TRP A 88 -11.21 -8.24 -30.75
N ASP A 89 -10.66 -7.07 -30.40
CA ASP A 89 -10.16 -6.14 -31.39
C ASP A 89 -8.98 -6.72 -32.16
N ALA A 90 -8.10 -7.50 -31.52
CA ALA A 90 -7.03 -8.20 -32.22
C ALA A 90 -7.58 -9.15 -33.31
N CYS A 91 -8.65 -9.89 -33.01
CA CYS A 91 -9.32 -10.77 -33.97
C CYS A 91 -9.94 -9.96 -35.12
N GLN A 92 -10.68 -8.89 -34.81
CA GLN A 92 -11.32 -8.06 -35.82
C GLN A 92 -10.29 -7.38 -36.74
N GLU A 93 -9.17 -6.90 -36.19
CA GLU A 93 -8.07 -6.30 -36.96
C GLU A 93 -7.38 -7.33 -37.86
N LEU A 94 -7.18 -8.56 -37.39
CA LEU A 94 -6.63 -9.64 -38.23
C LEU A 94 -7.56 -9.99 -39.38
N TRP A 95 -8.86 -10.12 -39.10
CA TRP A 95 -9.86 -10.42 -40.11
C TRP A 95 -10.00 -9.30 -41.15
N ALA A 96 -9.98 -8.03 -40.71
CA ALA A 96 -10.00 -6.89 -41.61
C ALA A 96 -8.78 -6.84 -42.55
N ARG A 97 -7.60 -7.29 -42.07
CA ARG A 97 -6.38 -7.37 -42.88
C ARG A 97 -6.34 -8.61 -43.78
N ASN A 98 -6.94 -9.71 -43.35
CA ASN A 98 -7.00 -10.96 -44.10
C ASN A 98 -8.37 -11.66 -43.90
N PRO A 99 -9.36 -11.36 -44.76
CA PRO A 99 -10.70 -11.92 -44.65
C PRO A 99 -10.79 -13.45 -44.82
N ALA A 100 -9.75 -14.08 -45.37
CA ALA A 100 -9.67 -15.54 -45.51
C ALA A 100 -9.28 -16.24 -44.18
N MET A 101 -8.82 -15.49 -43.17
CA MET A 101 -8.47 -16.03 -41.86
C MET A 101 -9.72 -16.32 -41.03
N VAL A 102 -9.79 -17.52 -40.46
CA VAL A 102 -10.89 -17.92 -39.59
C VAL A 102 -10.63 -17.41 -38.18
N ILE A 103 -11.48 -16.49 -37.71
CA ILE A 103 -11.45 -15.94 -36.35
C ILE A 103 -12.64 -16.46 -35.52
N PRO A 104 -12.50 -16.55 -34.19
CA PRO A 104 -13.61 -16.98 -33.33
C PRO A 104 -14.73 -15.94 -33.31
N GLU A 105 -15.95 -16.38 -33.58
CA GLU A 105 -17.14 -15.54 -33.44
C GLU A 105 -17.46 -15.26 -31.96
N ALA A 106 -18.26 -14.23 -31.70
CA ALA A 106 -18.70 -13.84 -30.37
C ALA A 106 -19.31 -15.02 -29.56
N GLY A 107 -20.05 -15.91 -30.23
CA GLY A 107 -20.62 -17.11 -29.58
C GLY A 107 -19.55 -18.08 -29.05
N ARG A 108 -18.40 -18.21 -29.74
CA ARG A 108 -17.28 -19.05 -29.26
C ARG A 108 -16.59 -18.40 -28.06
N ILE A 109 -16.41 -17.08 -28.09
CA ILE A 109 -15.82 -16.31 -26.99
C ILE A 109 -16.73 -16.38 -25.75
N ASN A 110 -18.03 -16.16 -25.93
CA ASN A 110 -19.02 -16.24 -24.85
C ASN A 110 -19.08 -17.61 -24.21
N ARG A 111 -18.84 -18.70 -24.97
CA ARG A 111 -18.75 -20.04 -24.38
C ARG A 111 -17.57 -20.14 -23.41
N ILE A 112 -16.40 -19.63 -23.78
CA ILE A 112 -15.23 -19.61 -22.87
C ILE A 112 -15.52 -18.77 -21.63
N LEU A 113 -16.12 -17.59 -21.81
CA LEU A 113 -16.49 -16.71 -20.69
C LEU A 113 -17.53 -17.37 -19.77
N ALA A 114 -18.51 -18.10 -20.32
CA ALA A 114 -19.54 -18.79 -19.56
C ALA A 114 -18.98 -20.02 -18.83
N ASP A 115 -18.18 -20.85 -19.51
CA ASP A 115 -17.59 -22.08 -18.94
C ASP A 115 -16.64 -21.73 -17.77
N ALA A 116 -15.89 -20.64 -17.90
CA ALA A 116 -15.04 -20.10 -16.84
C ALA A 116 -15.79 -19.24 -15.80
N ASN A 117 -17.09 -19.03 -16.00
CA ASN A 117 -17.96 -18.26 -15.12
C ASN A 117 -17.46 -16.81 -14.89
N ALA A 118 -17.02 -16.17 -15.98
CA ALA A 118 -16.33 -14.89 -15.99
C ALA A 118 -17.21 -13.66 -15.71
N GLY A 119 -18.53 -13.81 -15.76
CA GLY A 119 -19.46 -12.70 -15.51
C GLY A 119 -19.50 -11.64 -16.61
N TYR A 120 -19.03 -11.95 -17.82
CA TYR A 120 -19.10 -11.09 -19.00
C TYR A 120 -19.73 -11.82 -20.18
N GLN A 121 -20.40 -11.05 -21.04
CA GLN A 121 -20.93 -11.51 -22.30
C GLN A 121 -20.68 -10.47 -23.39
N LEU A 122 -20.08 -10.94 -24.48
CA LEU A 122 -19.86 -10.19 -25.69
C LEU A 122 -21.15 -10.15 -26.53
N ASN A 123 -21.69 -8.95 -26.72
CA ASN A 123 -22.78 -8.66 -27.66
C ASN A 123 -22.35 -7.49 -28.54
N PRO A 124 -21.43 -7.72 -29.51
CA PRO A 124 -20.75 -6.64 -30.23
C PRO A 124 -21.73 -5.59 -30.78
N PRO A 125 -21.46 -4.29 -30.59
CA PRO A 125 -20.22 -3.73 -30.06
C PRO A 125 -20.11 -3.72 -28.53
N MET A 126 -21.13 -4.17 -27.81
CA MET A 126 -21.19 -4.10 -26.34
C MET A 126 -20.46 -5.27 -25.67
N LEU A 127 -19.79 -4.99 -24.56
CA LEU A 127 -19.41 -5.97 -23.56
C LEU A 127 -20.31 -5.75 -22.34
N VAL A 128 -21.14 -6.74 -22.03
CA VAL A 128 -22.16 -6.66 -20.98
C VAL A 128 -21.70 -7.49 -19.78
N ALA A 129 -21.70 -6.90 -18.58
CA ALA A 129 -21.55 -7.68 -17.35
C ALA A 129 -22.83 -8.48 -17.11
N THR A 130 -22.70 -9.81 -17.02
CA THR A 130 -23.82 -10.73 -16.77
C THR A 130 -24.02 -11.01 -15.28
N ARG A 131 -23.10 -10.53 -14.43
CA ARG A 131 -23.30 -10.40 -12.98
C ARG A 131 -23.56 -8.94 -12.65
N VAL A 132 -24.40 -8.71 -11.63
CA VAL A 132 -24.39 -7.44 -10.91
C VAL A 132 -23.01 -7.35 -10.27
N HIS A 133 -22.10 -6.61 -10.88
CA HIS A 133 -20.86 -6.23 -10.24
C HIS A 133 -21.25 -5.26 -9.12
N ILE A 134 -21.56 -5.82 -7.94
CA ILE A 134 -21.33 -5.08 -6.71
C ILE A 134 -19.80 -5.07 -6.64
N PRO A 135 -19.14 -3.90 -6.78
CA PRO A 135 -17.74 -3.82 -6.43
C PRO A 135 -17.67 -4.38 -5.02
N ILE A 136 -17.03 -5.54 -4.86
CA ILE A 136 -16.64 -5.96 -3.53
C ILE A 136 -15.66 -4.86 -3.17
N THR A 137 -16.08 -3.91 -2.32
CA THR A 137 -15.15 -3.10 -1.56
C THR A 137 -14.27 -4.12 -0.88
N VAL A 138 -13.11 -4.39 -1.47
CA VAL A 138 -12.00 -5.02 -0.79
C VAL A 138 -11.87 -4.13 0.43
N PRO A 139 -12.15 -4.63 1.66
CA PRO A 139 -11.80 -3.85 2.83
C PRO A 139 -10.34 -3.51 2.63
N ASP A 140 -10.01 -2.20 2.63
CA ASP A 140 -8.63 -1.75 2.51
C ASP A 140 -7.79 -2.73 3.30
N ALA A 141 -6.83 -3.39 2.64
CA ALA A 141 -5.97 -4.35 3.31
C ALA A 141 -5.52 -3.64 4.59
N PRO A 142 -5.81 -4.21 5.78
CA PRO A 142 -5.62 -3.49 7.03
C PRO A 142 -4.21 -2.93 6.95
N PRO A 143 -4.07 -1.60 7.11
CA PRO A 143 -2.83 -0.92 6.77
C PRO A 143 -1.68 -1.71 7.37
N SER A 144 -0.56 -1.88 6.65
CA SER A 144 0.56 -2.62 7.21
C SER A 144 0.91 -2.06 8.61
N LEU A 145 1.51 -2.87 9.49
CA LEU A 145 1.87 -2.39 10.84
C LEU A 145 2.63 -1.06 10.78
N ASP A 146 3.47 -0.87 9.75
CA ASP A 146 4.18 0.39 9.49
C ASP A 146 3.24 1.56 9.14
N VAL A 147 2.22 1.33 8.32
CA VAL A 147 1.21 2.34 7.97
C VAL A 147 0.32 2.66 9.17
N GLN A 148 -0.08 1.65 9.97
CA GLN A 148 -0.81 1.84 11.22
C GLN A 148 0.00 2.65 12.24
N ALA A 149 1.29 2.32 12.40
CA ALA A 149 2.19 3.05 13.29
C ALA A 149 2.37 4.52 12.85
N ARG A 150 2.55 4.76 11.54
CA ARG A 150 2.62 6.12 10.99
C ARG A 150 1.32 6.89 11.20
N ALA A 151 0.18 6.26 10.96
CA ALA A 151 -1.13 6.86 11.17
C ALA A 151 -1.33 7.27 12.64
N LEU A 152 -0.99 6.38 13.59
CA LEU A 152 -1.06 6.66 15.03
C LEU A 152 -0.17 7.83 15.44
N VAL A 153 1.06 7.90 14.91
CA VAL A 153 1.97 9.04 15.15
C VAL A 153 1.36 10.34 14.63
N HIS A 154 0.85 10.34 13.40
CA HIS A 154 0.23 11.54 12.81
C HIS A 154 -1.04 11.96 13.56
N GLU A 155 -1.91 11.02 13.89
CA GLU A 155 -3.15 11.28 14.62
C GLU A 155 -2.90 11.90 15.99
N SER A 156 -1.94 11.36 16.76
CA SER A 156 -1.61 11.90 18.09
C SER A 156 -0.95 13.29 18.01
N LEU A 157 -0.10 13.54 17.00
CA LEU A 157 0.48 14.86 16.77
C LEU A 157 -0.59 15.89 16.35
N ASP A 158 -1.54 15.50 15.51
CA ASP A 158 -2.66 16.35 15.08
C ASP A 158 -3.62 16.62 16.23
N ALA A 159 -3.94 15.60 17.05
CA ALA A 159 -4.75 15.75 18.24
C ALA A 159 -4.12 16.74 19.24
N SER A 160 -2.82 16.61 19.49
CA SER A 160 -2.07 17.56 20.32
C SER A 160 -2.16 18.99 19.77
N GLN A 161 -2.00 19.17 18.45
CA GLN A 161 -2.09 20.48 17.81
C GLN A 161 -3.50 21.08 17.91
N ARG A 162 -4.55 20.26 17.76
CA ARG A 162 -5.95 20.68 17.95
C ARG A 162 -6.17 21.11 19.39
N PHE A 163 -5.74 20.32 20.38
CA PHE A 163 -5.83 20.69 21.78
C PHE A 163 -5.12 22.02 22.08
N LEU A 164 -3.93 22.28 21.51
CA LEU A 164 -3.25 23.58 21.65
C LEU A 164 -4.05 24.74 21.03
N SER A 165 -4.74 24.51 19.92
CA SER A 165 -5.56 25.54 19.26
C SER A 165 -6.84 25.86 20.03
N GLU A 166 -7.37 24.88 20.75
CA GLU A 166 -8.58 24.99 21.57
C GLU A 166 -8.30 25.50 22.99
N GLY A 167 -7.03 25.75 23.34
CA GLY A 167 -6.63 26.15 24.70
C GLY A 167 -6.53 24.98 25.69
N ASN A 168 -6.69 23.74 25.22
CA ASN A 168 -6.61 22.49 25.99
C ASN A 168 -5.15 22.04 26.19
N GLY A 169 -4.31 22.90 26.77
CA GLY A 169 -2.86 22.68 26.89
C GLY A 169 -2.46 21.39 27.61
N ARG A 170 -3.21 20.99 28.65
CA ARG A 170 -2.95 19.74 29.39
C ARG A 170 -3.13 18.52 28.49
N GLN A 171 -4.27 18.44 27.79
CA GLN A 171 -4.58 17.35 26.88
C GLN A 171 -3.54 17.29 25.75
N ALA A 172 -3.12 18.45 25.24
CA ALA A 172 -2.08 18.52 24.22
C ALA A 172 -0.76 17.87 24.67
N VAL A 173 -0.30 18.17 25.89
CA VAL A 173 0.92 17.58 26.46
C VAL A 173 0.73 16.10 26.77
N GLN A 174 -0.45 15.70 27.25
CA GLN A 174 -0.77 14.30 27.55
C GLN A 174 -0.68 13.43 26.29
N GLU A 175 -1.20 13.90 25.15
CA GLU A 175 -1.13 13.18 23.87
C GLU A 175 0.32 12.91 23.44
N VAL A 176 1.16 13.95 23.38
CA VAL A 176 2.55 13.77 22.94
C VAL A 176 3.38 12.99 23.95
N LEU A 177 3.07 13.08 25.25
CA LEU A 177 3.72 12.31 26.29
C LEU A 177 3.37 10.82 26.17
N TRP A 178 2.11 10.50 25.87
CA TRP A 178 1.69 9.14 25.55
C TRP A 178 2.39 8.62 24.29
N LEU A 179 2.48 9.44 23.25
CA LEU A 179 3.19 9.07 22.03
C LEU A 179 4.69 8.81 22.29
N LEU A 180 5.32 9.59 23.16
CA LEU A 180 6.72 9.39 23.58
C LEU A 180 6.92 8.04 24.28
N GLU A 181 5.99 7.64 25.15
CA GLU A 181 6.01 6.33 25.79
C GLU A 181 5.84 5.22 24.75
N THR A 182 4.89 5.37 23.82
CA THR A 182 4.62 4.41 22.73
C THR A 182 5.85 4.19 21.86
N ILE A 183 6.48 5.25 21.35
CA ILE A 183 7.68 5.13 20.50
C ILE A 183 8.85 4.50 21.27
N ALA A 184 9.03 4.82 22.56
CA ALA A 184 10.07 4.18 23.35
C ALA A 184 9.90 2.65 23.40
N THR A 185 8.67 2.11 23.41
CA THR A 185 8.46 0.65 23.41
C THR A 185 8.95 -0.06 22.15
N ALA A 186 9.10 0.65 21.02
CA ALA A 186 9.61 0.07 19.78
C ALA A 186 11.08 -0.41 19.90
N PHE A 187 11.85 0.16 20.83
CA PHE A 187 13.24 -0.27 21.08
C PHE A 187 13.34 -1.63 21.76
N ARG A 188 12.25 -2.16 22.32
CA ARG A 188 12.26 -3.43 23.05
C ARG A 188 12.63 -4.57 22.11
N GLY A 189 13.61 -5.38 22.52
CA GLY A 189 14.08 -6.51 21.72
C GLY A 189 15.06 -6.13 20.61
N LEU A 190 15.36 -4.84 20.40
CA LEU A 190 16.47 -4.46 19.53
C LEU A 190 17.80 -4.87 20.13
N ASP A 191 18.62 -5.55 19.32
CA ASP A 191 20.01 -5.83 19.63
C ASP A 191 20.84 -4.55 19.47
N VAL A 192 21.44 -4.10 20.56
CA VAL A 192 22.47 -3.06 20.57
C VAL A 192 23.80 -3.68 20.97
N ALA A 193 24.91 -2.96 20.77
CA ALA A 193 26.28 -3.50 20.90
C ALA A 193 26.55 -4.31 22.19
N ASP A 194 25.89 -3.97 23.29
CA ASP A 194 26.05 -4.63 24.61
C ASP A 194 24.83 -5.52 25.01
N GLY A 195 24.08 -6.03 24.02
CA GLY A 195 22.94 -6.94 24.19
C GLY A 195 21.59 -6.32 23.84
N SER A 196 20.50 -7.09 23.96
CA SER A 196 19.15 -6.60 23.62
C SER A 196 18.53 -5.72 24.70
N ILE A 197 17.66 -4.79 24.30
CA ILE A 197 16.87 -3.95 25.22
C ILE A 197 15.72 -4.80 25.81
N GLN A 198 15.64 -4.87 27.14
CA GLN A 198 14.71 -5.77 27.84
C GLN A 198 13.57 -5.02 28.55
N GLY A 199 13.73 -3.72 28.78
CA GLY A 199 12.72 -2.86 29.38
C GLY A 199 11.36 -2.94 28.68
N ARG A 200 10.28 -2.91 29.47
CA ARG A 200 8.89 -2.94 28.97
C ARG A 200 8.22 -1.57 28.89
N TYR A 201 8.75 -0.60 29.63
CA TYR A 201 8.15 0.72 29.79
C TYR A 201 9.22 1.79 29.59
N PHE A 202 8.79 3.02 29.27
CA PHE A 202 9.68 4.17 29.09
C PHE A 202 10.76 4.30 30.18
N ASN A 203 10.35 4.20 31.45
CA ASN A 203 11.22 4.31 32.63
C ASN A 203 12.24 3.17 32.81
N LYS A 204 12.21 2.16 31.93
CA LYS A 204 13.22 1.09 31.87
C LYS A 204 14.00 1.15 30.56
N ILE A 205 13.31 1.40 29.45
CA ILE A 205 13.90 1.46 28.12
C ILE A 205 14.86 2.64 27.97
N ILE A 206 14.45 3.86 28.31
CA ILE A 206 15.31 5.04 28.12
C ILE A 206 16.59 4.97 28.98
N PRO A 207 16.54 4.55 30.26
CA PRO A 207 17.77 4.30 31.03
C PRO A 207 18.68 3.24 30.41
N GLU A 208 18.14 2.13 29.88
CA GLU A 208 18.92 1.09 29.19
C GLU A 208 19.58 1.65 27.92
N LEU A 209 18.86 2.43 27.11
CA LEU A 209 19.43 3.13 25.95
C LEU A 209 20.50 4.13 26.36
N ARG A 210 20.31 4.85 27.48
CA ARG A 210 21.27 5.82 27.99
C ARG A 210 22.57 5.15 28.42
N GLN A 211 22.50 4.04 29.16
CA GLN A 211 23.68 3.29 29.61
C GLN A 211 24.52 2.75 28.45
N ARG A 212 23.90 2.52 27.29
CA ARG A 212 24.53 1.96 26.09
C ARG A 212 24.85 3.02 25.04
N GLY A 213 24.34 4.23 25.22
CA GLY A 213 24.56 5.37 24.34
C GLY A 213 25.99 5.90 24.46
N ARG A 214 26.45 6.62 23.42
CA ARG A 214 27.78 7.26 23.41
C ARG A 214 27.68 8.75 23.13
N GLY A 215 28.59 9.53 23.70
CA GLY A 215 28.70 10.96 23.45
C GLY A 215 27.42 11.73 23.84
N HIS A 216 26.95 12.60 22.94
CA HIS A 216 25.82 13.48 23.22
C HIS A 216 24.48 12.76 23.45
N GLN A 217 24.35 11.51 23.00
CA GLN A 217 23.13 10.70 23.19
C GLN A 217 22.78 10.51 24.67
N GLU A 218 23.79 10.29 25.52
CA GLU A 218 23.59 10.10 26.96
C GLU A 218 22.89 11.32 27.58
N GLN A 219 23.37 12.52 27.23
CA GLN A 219 22.84 13.77 27.73
C GLN A 219 21.42 14.04 27.22
N ILE A 220 21.15 13.76 25.94
CA ILE A 220 19.82 13.92 25.34
C ILE A 220 18.80 13.01 26.04
N LEU A 221 19.14 11.73 26.26
CA LEU A 221 18.27 10.79 26.95
C LEU A 221 18.08 11.18 28.43
N ASN A 222 19.09 11.79 29.06
CA ASN A 222 18.95 12.33 30.42
C ASN A 222 17.98 13.51 30.51
N TRP A 223 17.99 14.44 29.55
CA TRP A 223 17.01 15.53 29.49
C TRP A 223 15.59 15.01 29.22
N MET A 224 15.47 14.02 28.34
CA MET A 224 14.20 13.36 28.05
C MET A 224 13.63 12.68 29.31
N MET A 225 14.45 11.97 30.08
CA MET A 225 14.04 11.37 31.35
C MET A 225 13.61 12.42 32.37
N THR A 226 14.36 13.54 32.47
CA THR A 226 14.01 14.64 33.38
C THR A 226 12.65 15.24 33.03
N LEU A 227 12.42 15.52 31.74
CA LEU A 227 11.15 16.07 31.27
C LEU A 227 10.00 15.10 31.54
N HIS A 228 10.14 13.84 31.14
CA HIS A 228 9.12 12.81 31.33
C HIS A 228 8.82 12.61 32.83
N GLY A 229 9.84 12.53 33.67
CA GLY A 229 9.69 12.38 35.12
C GLY A 229 8.94 13.54 35.76
N TYR A 230 9.24 14.77 35.35
CA TYR A 230 8.51 15.96 35.80
C TYR A 230 7.04 15.90 35.39
N LEU A 231 6.73 15.70 34.10
CA LEU A 231 5.36 15.73 33.58
C LEU A 231 4.50 14.54 34.06
N SER A 232 5.13 13.40 34.30
CA SER A 232 4.46 12.17 34.74
C SER A 232 4.21 12.11 36.24
N SER A 233 4.98 12.84 37.05
CA SER A 233 4.85 12.78 38.51
C SER A 233 3.59 13.49 39.01
N PRO A 234 2.80 12.88 39.92
CA PRO A 234 1.70 13.56 40.61
C PRO A 234 2.15 14.80 41.40
N THR A 235 3.39 14.81 41.89
CA THR A 235 4.00 15.91 42.66
C THR A 235 4.85 16.86 41.82
N GLY A 236 4.94 16.62 40.51
CA GLY A 236 5.64 17.45 39.54
C GLY A 236 4.66 18.26 38.68
N GLY A 237 4.74 18.08 37.37
CA GLY A 237 3.85 18.72 36.39
C GLY A 237 2.45 18.08 36.32
N GLY A 238 2.24 16.88 36.87
CA GLY A 238 0.91 16.32 37.13
C GLY A 238 0.02 16.01 35.92
N VAL A 239 0.54 16.12 34.69
CA VAL A 239 -0.25 16.01 33.44
C VAL A 239 -0.94 14.65 33.31
N ARG A 240 -0.29 13.58 33.75
CA ARG A 240 -0.81 12.20 33.69
C ARG A 240 -1.90 11.88 34.72
N HIS A 241 -1.93 12.59 35.84
CA HIS A 241 -2.72 12.20 37.02
C HIS A 241 -3.94 13.09 37.27
N GLY A 242 -4.28 13.97 36.31
CA GLY A 242 -5.52 14.74 36.32
C GLY A 242 -5.71 15.60 37.56
N VAL A 243 -4.64 15.96 38.28
CA VAL A 243 -4.76 16.37 39.69
C VAL A 243 -5.47 17.70 39.80
N ASP A 244 -6.72 17.64 40.23
CA ASP A 244 -7.28 18.59 41.17
C ASP A 244 -7.07 17.97 42.55
N LEU A 245 -6.17 18.55 43.36
CA LEU A 245 -6.09 18.43 44.81
C LEU A 245 -4.85 19.18 45.32
N LYS A 246 -5.11 20.40 45.79
CA LYS A 246 -4.27 21.30 46.61
C LYS A 246 -3.04 21.90 45.91
N GLU A 247 -3.26 23.12 45.42
CA GLU A 247 -2.28 24.15 44.98
C GLU A 247 -1.73 24.07 43.53
N GLY A 248 -2.38 23.31 42.64
CA GLY A 248 -1.92 23.13 41.25
C GLY A 248 -2.05 24.38 40.36
N LEU A 249 -0.91 24.97 39.99
CA LEU A 249 -0.82 25.95 38.90
C LEU A 249 -1.34 25.28 37.61
N ALA A 250 -2.39 25.82 37.02
CA ALA A 250 -2.90 25.34 35.75
C ALA A 250 -1.82 25.55 34.68
N LEU A 251 -1.48 24.48 33.95
CA LEU A 251 -0.51 24.54 32.86
C LEU A 251 -0.93 25.61 31.84
N GLY A 252 -0.13 26.66 31.71
CA GLY A 252 -0.39 27.74 30.76
C GLY A 252 -0.31 27.25 29.33
N ILE A 253 -1.04 27.88 28.41
CA ILE A 253 -1.06 27.44 27.01
C ILE A 253 0.31 27.56 26.33
N ASP A 254 1.10 28.57 26.68
CA ASP A 254 2.45 28.76 26.14
C ASP A 254 3.46 27.76 26.73
N GLU A 255 3.30 27.40 28.01
CA GLU A 255 4.06 26.33 28.65
C GLU A 255 3.73 24.97 28.00
N ALA A 256 2.44 24.71 27.75
CA ALA A 256 1.99 23.53 27.04
C ALA A 256 2.58 23.45 25.62
N ARG A 257 2.62 24.58 24.88
CA ARG A 257 3.29 24.66 23.57
C ARG A 257 4.77 24.31 23.67
N LEU A 258 5.48 24.87 24.65
CA LEU A 258 6.90 24.57 24.86
C LEU A 258 7.12 23.09 25.15
N TYR A 259 6.35 22.50 26.07
CA TYR A 259 6.44 21.08 26.37
C TYR A 259 6.12 20.20 25.15
N CYS A 260 5.09 20.55 24.38
CA CYS A 260 4.77 19.83 23.15
C CYS A 260 5.92 19.89 22.14
N ASN A 261 6.54 21.05 21.97
CA ASN A 261 7.68 21.21 21.06
C ASN A 261 8.91 20.40 21.51
N LEU A 262 9.24 20.43 22.80
CA LEU A 262 10.33 19.64 23.35
C LEU A 262 10.10 18.14 23.17
N ILE A 263 8.87 17.67 23.46
CA ILE A 263 8.51 16.26 23.27
C ILE A 263 8.58 15.89 21.79
N ARG A 264 8.09 16.73 20.88
CA ARG A 264 8.20 16.51 19.42
C ARG A 264 9.66 16.37 18.97
N SER A 265 10.57 17.21 19.48
CA SER A 265 12.00 17.06 19.20
C SER A 265 12.56 15.71 19.68
N TYR A 266 12.12 15.24 20.85
CA TYR A 266 12.49 13.92 21.36
C TYR A 266 11.90 12.76 20.55
N LEU A 267 10.65 12.88 20.08
CA LEU A 267 10.04 11.90 19.19
C LEU A 267 10.85 11.76 17.88
N THR A 268 11.18 12.88 17.24
CA THR A 268 12.01 12.89 16.02
C THR A 268 13.37 12.23 16.28
N PHE A 269 14.01 12.54 17.41
CA PHE A 269 15.27 11.93 17.80
C PHE A 269 15.17 10.42 18.00
N LEU A 270 14.16 9.93 18.74
CA LEU A 270 13.98 8.51 19.00
C LEU A 270 13.65 7.72 17.73
N ILE A 271 12.84 8.27 16.82
CA ILE A 271 12.56 7.61 15.53
C ILE A 271 13.85 7.44 14.72
N ALA A 272 14.66 8.49 14.61
CA ALA A 272 15.93 8.43 13.88
C ALA A 272 16.93 7.45 14.53
N GLU A 273 17.03 7.44 15.85
CA GLU A 273 17.89 6.48 16.58
C GLU A 273 17.42 5.05 16.42
N HIS A 274 16.11 4.81 16.44
CA HIS A 274 15.55 3.48 16.19
C HIS A 274 15.91 2.97 14.79
N GLU A 275 15.78 3.83 13.76
CA GLU A 275 16.17 3.47 12.39
C GLU A 275 17.67 3.17 12.27
N ARG A 276 18.52 3.98 12.91
CA ARG A 276 19.98 3.80 12.93
C ARG A 276 20.36 2.45 13.54
N VAL A 277 19.80 2.13 14.71
CA VAL A 277 20.07 0.87 15.42
C VAL A 277 19.51 -0.33 14.64
N SER A 278 18.30 -0.23 14.11
CA SER A 278 17.65 -1.33 13.37
C SER A 278 18.37 -1.71 12.07
N ARG A 279 19.05 -0.76 11.43
CA ARG A 279 19.81 -1.01 10.18
C ARG A 279 21.21 -1.57 10.42
N GLY A 280 21.64 -1.72 11.68
CA GLY A 280 22.98 -2.24 12.02
C GLY A 280 24.14 -1.35 11.56
N VAL A 281 23.88 -0.09 11.21
CA VAL A 281 24.91 0.87 10.81
C VAL A 281 25.52 1.44 12.10
N VAL A 282 26.62 0.82 12.53
CA VAL A 282 27.53 1.32 13.56
C VAL A 282 28.35 2.48 12.99
#